data_AF-A0A5S4YPS0-F1
#
_entry.id   AF-A0A5S4YPS0-F1
#
_cell.length_a   1.000
_cell.length_b   1.000
_cell.length_c   1.000
_cell.angle_alpha   90.00
_cell.angle_beta   90.00
_cell.angle_gamma   90.00
#
_symmetry.space_group_name_H-M   'P 1'
#
loop_
_entity.id
_entity.type
_entity.pdbx_description
1 polymer ?
#
loop_
_entity_poly.entity_id
_entity_poly.type
_entity_poly.pdbx_seq_one_letter_code
_entity_poly.pdbx_strand_id
1 'polypeptide(L)'
;MTQRSPEGANAHLNLHAAIHVQVASLERFKAALLSGASPHEIELARSAYLAAAEAVLDRSQDQLFVQMREDGIDPFTRRPIQR
;
A
#
# COMPACT_ATOMS: atom_id res chain seq x y z
N MET A 1 8.52 -20.13 15.26
CA MET A 1 7.97 -19.28 14.19
C MET A 1 6.47 -19.47 14.21
N THR A 2 5.72 -18.50 14.74
CA THR A 2 4.26 -18.52 14.71
C THR A 2 3.82 -18.32 13.26
N GLN A 3 3.10 -19.28 12.71
CA GLN A 3 2.55 -19.19 11.35
C GLN A 3 1.55 -18.04 11.32
N ARG A 4 1.74 -17.05 10.42
CA ARG A 4 0.80 -15.91 10.29
C ARG A 4 -0.60 -16.42 9.98
N SER A 5 -1.62 -15.73 10.48
CA SER A 5 -2.99 -16.06 10.09
C SER A 5 -3.18 -15.89 8.58
N PRO A 6 -4.14 -16.58 7.95
CA PRO A 6 -4.46 -16.37 6.54
C PRO A 6 -4.79 -14.90 6.21
N GLU A 7 -5.45 -14.18 7.12
CA GLU A 7 -5.76 -12.74 6.97
C GLU A 7 -4.47 -11.90 6.99
N GLY A 8 -3.58 -12.14 7.95
CA GLY A 8 -2.29 -11.45 8.05
C GLY A 8 -1.35 -11.74 6.88
N ALA A 9 -1.35 -12.98 6.38
CA ALA A 9 -0.62 -13.34 5.17
C ALA A 9 -1.17 -12.59 3.94
N ASN A 10 -2.49 -12.52 3.77
CA ASN A 10 -3.10 -11.82 2.64
C ASN A 10 -2.88 -10.30 2.70
N ALA A 11 -3.05 -9.68 3.88
CA ALA A 11 -2.80 -8.25 4.06
C ALA A 11 -1.34 -7.88 3.73
N HIS A 12 -0.39 -8.73 4.12
CA HIS A 12 1.02 -8.58 3.78
C HIS A 12 1.28 -8.65 2.27
N LEU A 13 0.70 -9.64 1.59
CA LEU A 13 0.84 -9.79 0.14
C LEU A 13 0.22 -8.60 -0.61
N ASN A 14 -0.93 -8.10 -0.16
CA ASN A 14 -1.60 -6.95 -0.75
C ASN A 14 -0.76 -5.67 -0.60
N LEU A 15 -0.14 -5.44 0.56
CA LEU A 15 0.78 -4.31 0.74
C LEU A 15 1.98 -4.44 -0.19
N HIS A 16 2.59 -5.62 -0.25
CA HIS A 16 3.76 -5.83 -1.11
C HIS A 16 3.42 -5.60 -2.58
N ALA A 17 2.28 -6.11 -3.06
CA ALA A 17 1.79 -5.85 -4.41
C ALA A 17 1.55 -4.35 -4.68
N ALA A 18 0.95 -3.62 -3.74
CA ALA A 18 0.75 -2.17 -3.87
C ALA A 18 2.08 -1.41 -3.98
N ILE A 19 3.09 -1.80 -3.18
CA ILE A 19 4.45 -1.20 -3.25
C ILE A 19 5.07 -1.43 -4.63
N HIS A 20 4.95 -2.65 -5.19
CA HIS A 20 5.46 -2.93 -6.54
C HIS A 20 4.81 -2.05 -7.61
N VAL A 21 3.49 -1.86 -7.52
CA VAL A 21 2.76 -0.96 -8.44
C VAL A 21 3.20 0.49 -8.26
N GLN A 22 3.37 0.96 -7.02
CA GLN A 22 3.85 2.32 -6.75
C GLN A 22 5.24 2.54 -7.33
N VAL A 23 6.18 1.61 -7.13
CA VAL A 23 7.53 1.69 -7.70
C VAL A 23 7.48 1.73 -9.23
N ALA A 24 6.72 0.83 -9.87
CA ALA A 24 6.58 0.82 -11.32
C ALA A 24 5.97 2.13 -11.86
N SER A 25 4.97 2.69 -11.17
CA SER A 25 4.34 3.95 -11.54
C SER A 25 5.27 5.15 -11.39
N LEU A 26 6.12 5.15 -10.36
CA LEU A 26 7.15 6.17 -10.17
C LEU A 26 8.18 6.13 -11.30
N GLU A 27 8.66 4.94 -11.68
CA GLU A 27 9.58 4.79 -12.80
C GLU A 27 8.96 5.23 -14.13
N ARG A 28 7.67 4.96 -14.34
CA ARG A 28 6.93 5.48 -15.51
C ARG A 28 6.84 7.00 -15.50
N PHE A 29 6.58 7.61 -14.36
CA PHE A 29 6.54 9.07 -14.23
C PHE A 29 7.92 9.70 -14.49
N LYS A 30 8.98 9.15 -13.91
CA LYS A 30 10.37 9.57 -14.19
C LYS A 30 10.70 9.46 -15.67
N ALA A 31 10.34 8.34 -16.31
CA ALA A 31 10.58 8.14 -17.73
C ALA A 31 9.87 9.20 -18.58
N ALA A 32 8.61 9.52 -18.29
CA ALA A 32 7.85 10.55 -19.01
C ALA A 32 8.51 11.94 -18.89
N LEU A 33 9.06 12.29 -17.73
CA LEU A 33 9.78 13.55 -17.52
C LEU A 33 11.10 13.61 -18.32
N LEU A 34 11.77 12.47 -18.50
CA LEU A 34 13.07 12.39 -19.16
C LEU A 34 12.98 12.20 -20.69
N SER A 35 11.90 11.59 -21.19
CA SER A 35 11.75 11.24 -22.61
C SER A 35 11.19 12.35 -23.48
N GLY A 36 10.95 13.54 -22.93
CA GLY A 36 10.29 14.63 -23.66
C GLY A 36 8.82 14.31 -24.00
N ALA A 37 8.14 13.54 -23.14
CA ALA A 37 6.73 13.23 -23.30
C ALA A 37 5.88 14.51 -23.31
N SER A 38 4.69 14.43 -23.91
CA SER A 38 3.77 15.56 -23.92
C SER A 38 3.32 15.92 -22.49
N PRO A 39 2.93 17.18 -22.22
CA PRO A 39 2.42 17.56 -20.90
C PRO A 39 1.30 16.67 -20.39
N HIS A 40 0.40 16.22 -21.28
CA HIS A 40 -0.69 15.32 -20.94
C HIS A 40 -0.22 13.94 -20.48
N GLU A 41 0.79 13.37 -21.13
CA GLU A 41 1.37 12.08 -20.73
C GLU A 41 2.09 12.17 -19.39
N ILE A 42 2.76 13.29 -19.13
CA ILE A 42 3.39 13.58 -17.83
C ILE A 42 2.32 13.66 -16.74
N GLU A 43 1.21 14.36 -16.99
CA GLU A 43 0.10 14.44 -16.04
C GLU A 43 -0.54 13.08 -15.78
N LEU A 44 -0.75 12.27 -16.81
CA LEU A 44 -1.30 10.92 -16.67
C LEU A 44 -0.37 10.03 -15.82
N ALA A 45 0.94 10.06 -16.08
CA ALA A 45 1.90 9.29 -15.33
C ALA A 45 2.01 9.76 -13.87
N ARG A 46 1.94 11.09 -13.62
CA ARG A 46 1.87 11.66 -12.27
C ARG A 46 0.63 11.18 -11.52
N SER A 47 -0.55 11.23 -12.14
CA SER A 47 -1.81 10.81 -11.53
C SER A 47 -1.79 9.31 -11.20
N ALA A 48 -1.24 8.48 -12.09
CA ALA A 48 -1.06 7.05 -11.82
C ALA A 48 -0.14 6.79 -10.62
N TYR A 49 0.96 7.56 -10.50
CA TYR A 49 1.85 7.48 -9.35
C TYR A 49 1.17 7.85 -8.03
N LEU A 50 0.42 8.95 -8.01
CA LEU A 50 -0.30 9.40 -6.81
C LEU A 50 -1.36 8.38 -6.37
N ALA A 51 -2.15 7.85 -7.31
CA ALA A 51 -3.13 6.81 -7.01
C ALA A 51 -2.48 5.53 -6.45
N ALA A 52 -1.31 5.14 -6.99
CA ALA A 52 -0.57 4.00 -6.46
C ALA A 52 0.02 4.27 -5.06
N ALA A 53 0.44 5.51 -4.78
CA ALA A 53 0.91 5.91 -3.45
C ALA A 53 -0.21 5.89 -2.41
N GLU A 54 -1.41 6.38 -2.76
CA GLU A 54 -2.60 6.28 -1.92
C GLU A 54 -2.95 4.82 -1.61
N ALA A 55 -2.91 3.94 -2.62
CA ALA A 55 -3.14 2.52 -2.41
C ALA A 55 -2.13 1.90 -1.42
N VAL A 56 -0.86 2.31 -1.44
CA VAL A 56 0.14 1.83 -0.46
C VAL A 56 -0.22 2.27 0.95
N LEU A 57 -0.70 3.50 1.14
CA LEU A 57 -1.14 3.98 2.46
C LEU A 57 -2.33 3.18 2.98
N ASP A 58 -3.34 2.97 2.13
CA ASP A 58 -4.52 2.17 2.47
C ASP A 58 -4.13 0.74 2.86
N ARG A 59 -3.27 0.07 2.07
CA ARG A 59 -2.82 -1.29 2.37
C ARG A 59 -1.92 -1.37 3.59
N SER A 60 -1.14 -0.31 3.87
CA SER A 60 -0.33 -0.24 5.09
C SER A 60 -1.21 -0.16 6.33
N GLN A 61 -2.31 0.61 6.25
CA GLN A 61 -3.31 0.70 7.29
C GLN A 61 -4.04 -0.64 7.49
N ASP A 62 -4.46 -1.29 6.41
CA ASP A 62 -5.08 -2.63 6.46
C ASP A 62 -4.16 -3.63 7.19
N GLN A 63 -2.88 -3.69 6.79
CA GLN A 63 -1.92 -4.61 7.41
C GLN A 63 -1.69 -4.29 8.89
N LEU A 64 -1.58 -3.01 9.25
CA LEU A 64 -1.44 -2.60 10.65
C LEU A 64 -2.67 -3.02 11.47
N PHE A 65 -3.87 -2.83 10.92
CA PHE A 65 -5.12 -3.16 11.62
C PHE A 65 -5.26 -4.66 11.83
N VAL A 66 -4.85 -5.47 10.85
CA VAL A 66 -4.80 -6.93 11.02
C VAL A 66 -3.79 -7.31 12.11
N GLN A 67 -2.59 -6.75 12.09
CA GLN A 67 -1.58 -7.03 13.11
C GLN A 67 -2.07 -6.68 14.51
N MET A 68 -2.71 -5.52 14.69
CA MET A 68 -3.28 -5.11 15.97
C MET A 68 -4.34 -6.11 16.46
N ARG A 69 -5.24 -6.58 15.59
CA ARG A 69 -6.23 -7.60 15.96
C ARG A 69 -5.59 -8.94 16.32
N GLU A 70 -4.56 -9.38 15.60
CA GLU A 70 -3.78 -10.58 15.92
C GLU A 70 -3.10 -10.46 17.29
N ASP A 71 -2.65 -9.25 17.65
CA ASP A 71 -2.07 -8.93 18.96
C ASP A 71 -3.14 -8.73 20.05
N GLY A 72 -4.43 -8.87 19.72
CA GLY A 72 -5.56 -8.71 20.65
C GLY A 72 -5.89 -7.25 20.98
N ILE A 73 -5.54 -6.31 20.10
CA ILE A 73 -5.75 -4.87 20.25
C ILE A 73 -6.79 -4.39 19.22
N ASP A 74 -7.77 -3.62 19.68
CA ASP A 74 -8.73 -2.96 18.79
C ASP A 74 -8.02 -1.82 18.02
N PRO A 75 -8.04 -1.81 16.68
CA PRO A 75 -7.33 -0.83 15.86
C PRO A 75 -7.84 0.60 15.98
N PHE A 76 -9.11 0.79 16.37
CA PHE A 76 -9.73 2.10 16.52
C PHE A 76 -9.53 2.65 17.92
N THR A 77 -9.75 1.82 18.95
CA THR A 77 -9.67 2.27 20.35
C THR A 77 -8.28 2.11 20.97
N ARG A 78 -7.41 1.31 20.33
CA ARG A 78 -6.06 0.95 20.81
C ARG A 78 -6.06 0.27 22.19
N ARG A 79 -7.18 -0.35 22.57
CA ARG A 79 -7.35 -1.07 23.84
C ARG A 79 -7.33 -2.58 23.60
N PRO A 80 -7.01 -3.39 24.63
CA PRO A 80 -7.17 -4.84 24.55
C PRO A 80 -8.62 -5.22 24.25
N ILE A 81 -8.83 -6.17 23.34
CA ILE A 81 -10.13 -6.75 23.04
C ILE A 81 -10.50 -7.66 24.22
N GLN A 82 -11.51 -7.28 25.00
CA GLN A 82 -12.06 -8.16 26.04
C GLN A 82 -12.67 -9.39 25.36
N ARG A 83 -12.14 -10.57 25.69
CA ARG A 83 -12.65 -11.86 25.22
C ARG A 83 -13.83 -12.33 26.06
#